data_AF-A0AAU3TID6-F1
#
_entry.id   AF-A0AAU3TID6-F1
#
_cell.length_a   1.000
_cell.length_b   1.000
_cell.length_c   1.000
_cell.angle_alpha   90.00
_cell.angle_beta   90.00
_cell.angle_gamma   90.00
#
_symmetry.space_group_name_H-M   'P 1'
#
loop_
_entity.id
_entity.type
_entity.pdbx_description
1 polymer ?
#
loop_
_entity_poly.entity_id
_entity_poly.type
_entity_poly.pdbx_seq_one_letter_code
_entity_poly.pdbx_strand_id
1 'polypeptide(L)'
;MVRTEEWRRPTGTLLGILAVAAAYYAAARIGLLLRVVVEGAVVTALWLPTGIAVAALLWCGPRIWPGIALGTYLSIEHLSSFQIADAGIVLGNTLAPLCAYLLLRRVGFRTQIDRLRDGLALVFLGGLLPMLLSASIGTGVLVATGDLAPSDFWPVWSAWWAGDAMGVLVVTPLLLVLRTVRMPHDAYQVAEAVALTAVIGVVALAATQSPLSLLFLVFPLLIWSAVRFQLAGSAPCVLVLSVVVIWAATKGAGPFAGHTLFEIMVNVQALNGSAALIALILSALVTEQINIREEIERVCEDLAEVVDRLAPRRPGDEALPPDRADPEVTDR
;
A
#
# COMPACT_ATOMS: atom_id res chain seq x y z
N MET A 1 -38.24 9.77 15.41
CA MET A 1 -36.99 9.98 14.63
C MET A 1 -35.83 9.06 15.02
N VAL A 2 -35.97 8.10 15.96
CA VAL A 2 -34.85 7.25 16.45
C VAL A 2 -34.67 5.93 15.67
N ARG A 3 -35.67 5.47 14.89
CA ARG A 3 -35.61 4.16 14.18
C ARG A 3 -34.79 4.14 12.88
N THR A 4 -34.41 5.29 12.32
CA THR A 4 -33.69 5.37 11.04
C THR A 4 -32.17 5.26 11.19
N GLU A 5 -31.63 5.46 12.39
CA GLU A 5 -30.18 5.47 12.64
C GLU A 5 -29.63 4.06 12.93
N GLU A 6 -30.46 3.20 13.53
CA GLU A 6 -30.12 1.78 13.78
C GLU A 6 -30.12 0.92 12.51
N TRP A 7 -30.93 1.25 11.49
CA TRP A 7 -30.95 0.53 10.21
C TRP A 7 -29.84 0.96 9.25
N ARG A 8 -29.36 2.21 9.35
CA ARG A 8 -28.24 2.71 8.52
C ARG A 8 -26.91 2.01 8.82
N ARG A 9 -26.70 1.55 10.05
CA ARG A 9 -25.49 0.84 10.49
C ARG A 9 -25.34 -0.58 9.91
N PRO A 10 -26.36 -1.47 9.95
CA PRO A 10 -26.29 -2.80 9.35
C PRO A 10 -26.32 -2.74 7.82
N THR A 11 -27.14 -1.87 7.20
CA THR A 11 -27.16 -1.73 5.73
C THR A 11 -25.81 -1.23 5.19
N GLY A 12 -25.19 -0.25 5.85
CA GLY A 12 -23.84 0.20 5.48
C GLY A 12 -22.77 -0.89 5.65
N THR A 13 -22.89 -1.71 6.70
CA THR A 13 -21.97 -2.84 6.92
C THR A 13 -22.15 -3.93 5.86
N LEU A 14 -23.41 -4.25 5.50
CA LEU A 14 -23.73 -5.22 4.46
C LEU A 14 -23.24 -4.78 3.09
N LEU A 15 -23.45 -3.50 2.73
CA LEU A 15 -22.91 -2.93 1.51
C LEU A 15 -21.37 -2.99 1.50
N GLY A 16 -20.73 -2.71 2.64
CA GLY A 16 -19.28 -2.88 2.79
C GLY A 16 -18.81 -4.32 2.59
N ILE A 17 -19.51 -5.29 3.15
CA ILE A 17 -19.24 -6.73 2.97
C ILE A 17 -19.33 -7.12 1.49
N LEU A 18 -20.42 -6.73 0.81
CA LEU A 18 -20.63 -7.04 -0.60
C LEU A 18 -19.60 -6.35 -1.50
N ALA A 19 -19.26 -5.09 -1.21
CA ALA A 19 -18.25 -4.36 -1.96
C ALA A 19 -16.86 -5.01 -1.81
N VAL A 20 -16.49 -5.44 -0.60
CA VAL A 20 -15.24 -6.16 -0.36
C VAL A 20 -15.23 -7.51 -1.06
N ALA A 21 -16.32 -8.26 -1.02
CA ALA A 21 -16.43 -9.54 -1.73
C ALA A 21 -16.27 -9.36 -3.24
N ALA A 22 -16.95 -8.36 -3.82
CA ALA A 22 -16.86 -8.04 -5.24
C ALA A 22 -15.45 -7.58 -5.65
N ALA A 23 -14.83 -6.70 -4.85
CA ALA A 23 -13.47 -6.21 -5.11
C ALA A 23 -12.43 -7.34 -4.98
N TYR A 24 -12.55 -8.19 -3.96
CA TYR A 24 -11.70 -9.36 -3.77
C TYR A 24 -11.83 -10.32 -4.96
N TYR A 25 -13.06 -10.69 -5.33
CA TYR A 25 -13.33 -11.58 -6.46
C TYR A 25 -12.82 -11.00 -7.79
N ALA A 26 -13.09 -9.72 -8.07
CA ALA A 26 -12.61 -9.07 -9.29
C ALA A 26 -11.08 -9.04 -9.35
N ALA A 27 -10.41 -8.71 -8.24
CA ALA A 27 -8.96 -8.72 -8.16
C ALA A 27 -8.37 -10.12 -8.29
N ALA A 28 -9.06 -11.14 -7.76
CA ALA A 28 -8.67 -12.53 -7.94
C ALA A 28 -8.76 -12.86 -9.43
N ARG A 29 -9.88 -12.57 -10.10
CA ARG A 29 -10.04 -12.79 -11.55
C ARG A 29 -8.98 -12.05 -12.38
N ILE A 30 -8.63 -10.81 -12.04
CA ILE A 30 -7.55 -10.06 -12.72
C ILE A 30 -6.19 -10.75 -12.50
N GLY A 31 -5.85 -11.12 -11.27
CA GLY A 31 -4.62 -11.87 -10.98
C GLY A 31 -4.58 -13.21 -11.70
N LEU A 32 -5.73 -13.88 -11.84
CA LEU A 32 -5.88 -15.12 -12.59
C LEU A 32 -5.81 -14.92 -14.12
N LEU A 33 -6.05 -13.71 -14.65
CA LEU A 33 -5.82 -13.38 -16.06
C LEU A 33 -4.35 -13.02 -16.34
N LEU A 34 -3.63 -12.53 -15.32
CA LEU A 34 -2.20 -12.18 -15.37
C LEU A 34 -1.27 -13.33 -14.93
N ARG A 35 -1.77 -14.58 -14.90
CA ARG A 35 -1.02 -15.76 -14.44
C ARG A 35 0.29 -15.92 -15.21
N VAL A 36 1.37 -16.14 -14.47
CA VAL A 36 2.62 -16.73 -14.99
C VAL A 36 2.31 -18.19 -15.29
N VAL A 37 2.11 -18.53 -16.57
CA VAL A 37 2.01 -19.91 -17.03
C VAL A 37 3.33 -20.24 -17.69
N VAL A 38 4.22 -20.89 -16.94
CA VAL A 38 5.44 -21.51 -17.48
C VAL A 38 5.34 -23.00 -17.18
N GLU A 39 5.30 -23.81 -18.23
CA GLU A 39 5.32 -25.28 -18.16
C GLU A 39 4.23 -25.94 -17.27
N GLY A 40 3.01 -25.40 -17.27
CA GLY A 40 1.85 -26.05 -16.66
C GLY A 40 1.70 -25.87 -15.14
N ALA A 41 2.70 -25.32 -14.44
CA ALA A 41 2.59 -24.94 -13.04
C ALA A 41 2.12 -23.48 -12.92
N VAL A 42 0.95 -23.30 -12.28
CA VAL A 42 0.31 -21.99 -12.12
C VAL A 42 0.71 -21.39 -10.78
N VAL A 43 1.56 -20.37 -10.80
CA VAL A 43 1.85 -19.55 -9.61
C VAL A 43 1.45 -18.11 -9.86
N THR A 44 0.57 -17.57 -9.02
CA THR A 44 0.19 -16.17 -9.07
C THR A 44 1.22 -15.35 -8.29
N ALA A 45 2.20 -14.77 -8.98
CA ALA A 45 3.31 -14.06 -8.36
C ALA A 45 2.87 -12.85 -7.50
N LEU A 46 1.69 -12.29 -7.77
CA LEU A 46 1.08 -11.20 -6.99
C LEU A 46 -0.40 -11.52 -6.73
N TRP A 47 -0.76 -11.79 -5.48
CA TRP A 47 -2.16 -12.02 -5.11
C TRP A 47 -2.81 -10.72 -4.63
N LEU A 48 -3.31 -9.94 -5.60
CA LEU A 48 -3.98 -8.65 -5.35
C LEU A 48 -5.07 -8.70 -4.26
N PRO A 49 -5.91 -9.75 -4.15
CA PRO A 49 -7.00 -9.80 -3.19
C PRO A 49 -6.56 -9.65 -1.72
N THR A 50 -5.41 -10.21 -1.34
CA THR A 50 -4.91 -10.13 0.04
C THR A 50 -4.60 -8.68 0.42
N GLY A 51 -4.01 -7.90 -0.50
CA GLY A 51 -3.76 -6.48 -0.25
C GLY A 51 -5.02 -5.63 -0.14
N ILE A 52 -6.05 -5.96 -0.93
CA ILE A 52 -7.40 -5.37 -0.81
C ILE A 52 -8.02 -5.72 0.54
N ALA A 53 -7.92 -6.98 0.97
CA ALA A 53 -8.46 -7.45 2.24
C ALA A 53 -7.86 -6.70 3.43
N VAL A 54 -6.53 -6.56 3.47
CA VAL A 54 -5.84 -5.78 4.53
C VAL A 54 -6.23 -4.31 4.49
N ALA A 55 -6.23 -3.67 3.31
CA ALA A 55 -6.63 -2.27 3.17
C ALA A 55 -8.09 -2.04 3.62
N ALA A 56 -9.00 -2.92 3.21
CA ALA A 56 -10.40 -2.84 3.58
C ALA A 56 -10.62 -3.02 5.09
N LEU A 57 -9.87 -3.91 5.75
CA LEU A 57 -9.93 -4.10 7.20
C LEU A 57 -9.41 -2.87 7.96
N LEU A 58 -8.32 -2.26 7.47
CA LEU A 58 -7.79 -1.01 8.03
C LEU A 58 -8.78 0.15 7.88
N TRP A 59 -9.61 0.14 6.83
CA TRP A 59 -10.57 1.18 6.52
C TRP A 59 -11.93 1.06 7.20
N CYS A 60 -12.48 -0.15 7.21
CA CYS A 60 -13.85 -0.45 7.60
C CYS A 60 -13.91 -1.21 8.94
N GLY A 61 -12.75 -1.60 9.48
CA GLY A 61 -12.65 -2.40 10.69
C GLY A 61 -12.94 -3.89 10.45
N PRO A 62 -12.96 -4.70 11.51
CA PRO A 62 -13.02 -6.17 11.38
C PRO A 62 -14.38 -6.67 10.92
N ARG A 63 -15.45 -5.85 10.95
CA ARG A 63 -16.82 -6.28 10.64
C ARG A 63 -17.02 -6.71 9.19
N ILE A 64 -16.14 -6.30 8.28
CA ILE A 64 -16.21 -6.65 6.85
C ILE A 64 -15.59 -8.02 6.52
N TRP A 65 -15.04 -8.74 7.51
CA TRP A 65 -14.41 -10.04 7.30
C TRP A 65 -15.26 -11.06 6.51
N PRO A 66 -16.61 -11.11 6.64
CA PRO A 66 -17.40 -12.05 5.83
C PRO A 66 -17.29 -11.77 4.33
N GLY A 67 -16.98 -10.53 3.94
CA GLY A 67 -16.74 -10.17 2.54
C GLY A 67 -15.47 -10.79 1.98
N ILE A 68 -14.42 -10.92 2.81
CA ILE A 68 -13.16 -11.58 2.43
C ILE A 68 -13.41 -13.08 2.24
N ALA A 69 -14.13 -13.70 3.18
CA ALA A 69 -14.47 -15.11 3.10
C ALA A 69 -15.34 -15.41 1.86
N LEU A 70 -16.38 -14.60 1.62
CA LEU A 70 -17.24 -14.71 0.44
C LEU A 70 -16.48 -14.49 -0.86
N GLY A 71 -15.64 -13.46 -0.94
CA GLY A 71 -14.80 -13.19 -2.11
C GLY A 71 -13.83 -14.33 -2.40
N THR A 72 -13.25 -14.93 -1.35
CA THR A 72 -12.37 -16.09 -1.47
C THR A 72 -13.14 -17.30 -1.98
N TYR A 73 -14.28 -17.61 -1.37
CA TYR A 73 -15.15 -18.71 -1.79
C TYR A 73 -15.50 -18.60 -3.29
N LEU A 74 -15.99 -17.43 -3.71
CA LEU A 74 -16.34 -17.17 -5.12
C LEU A 74 -15.14 -17.27 -6.06
N SER A 75 -13.92 -17.02 -5.57
CA SER A 75 -12.70 -17.11 -6.39
C SER A 75 -12.22 -18.55 -6.63
N ILE A 76 -12.60 -19.49 -5.75
CA ILE A 76 -12.20 -20.89 -5.80
C ILE A 76 -13.29 -21.75 -6.44
N GLU A 77 -14.56 -21.36 -6.29
CA GLU A 77 -15.72 -22.11 -6.81
C GLU A 77 -15.65 -22.23 -8.35
N HIS A 78 -15.29 -23.43 -8.79
CA HIS A 78 -15.63 -23.93 -10.11
C HIS A 78 -16.99 -24.61 -10.00
N LEU A 79 -17.65 -24.93 -11.13
CA LEU A 79 -19.00 -25.53 -11.21
C LEU A 79 -19.17 -26.91 -10.48
N SER A 80 -18.22 -27.32 -9.64
CA SER A 80 -18.15 -28.56 -8.86
C SER A 80 -18.57 -28.39 -7.39
N SER A 81 -18.79 -29.51 -6.70
CA SER A 81 -19.15 -29.54 -5.28
C SER A 81 -18.02 -29.01 -4.38
N PHE A 82 -18.37 -28.17 -3.40
CA PHE A 82 -17.47 -27.64 -2.37
C PHE A 82 -16.80 -28.76 -1.56
N GLN A 83 -15.47 -28.72 -1.48
CA GLN A 83 -14.65 -29.72 -0.81
C GLN A 83 -14.07 -29.21 0.53
N ILE A 84 -13.54 -30.13 1.34
CA ILE A 84 -12.83 -29.80 2.59
C ILE A 84 -11.64 -28.88 2.31
N ALA A 85 -10.98 -29.07 1.15
CA ALA A 85 -9.88 -28.23 0.71
C ALA A 85 -10.28 -26.75 0.59
N ASP A 86 -11.42 -26.48 -0.03
CA ASP A 86 -11.95 -25.14 -0.24
C ASP A 86 -12.23 -24.44 1.10
N ALA A 87 -12.79 -25.17 2.08
CA ALA A 87 -13.03 -24.65 3.42
C ALA A 87 -11.73 -24.21 4.11
N GLY A 88 -10.68 -25.02 3.98
CA GLY A 88 -9.35 -24.71 4.49
C GLY A 88 -8.76 -23.45 3.86
N ILE A 89 -8.83 -23.33 2.53
CA ILE A 89 -8.31 -22.18 1.80
C ILE A 89 -9.09 -20.91 2.15
N VAL A 90 -10.43 -20.97 2.21
CA VAL A 90 -11.27 -19.83 2.64
C VAL A 90 -10.90 -19.39 4.06
N LEU A 91 -10.70 -20.34 4.97
CA LEU A 91 -10.31 -20.06 6.34
C LEU A 91 -8.92 -19.41 6.41
N GLY A 92 -7.92 -19.94 5.71
CA GLY A 92 -6.55 -19.40 5.68
C GLY A 92 -6.50 -17.97 5.14
N ASN A 93 -7.11 -17.73 3.96
CA ASN A 93 -7.13 -16.42 3.30
C ASN A 93 -8.00 -15.38 4.03
N THR A 94 -8.91 -15.81 4.92
CA THR A 94 -9.68 -14.89 5.78
C THR A 94 -8.92 -14.57 7.08
N LEU A 95 -8.30 -15.57 7.70
CA LEU A 95 -7.59 -15.42 8.97
C LEU A 95 -6.29 -14.62 8.82
N ALA A 96 -5.57 -14.75 7.71
CA ALA A 96 -4.31 -14.04 7.52
C ALA A 96 -4.49 -12.50 7.48
N PRO A 97 -5.38 -11.90 6.67
CA PRO A 97 -5.67 -10.47 6.72
C PRO A 97 -6.24 -10.00 8.06
N LEU A 98 -7.05 -10.82 8.74
CA LEU A 98 -7.54 -10.52 10.09
C LEU A 98 -6.40 -10.46 11.10
N CYS A 99 -5.47 -11.41 11.04
CA CYS A 99 -4.27 -11.41 11.87
C CYS A 99 -3.42 -10.17 11.60
N ALA A 100 -3.21 -9.81 10.33
CA ALA A 100 -2.54 -8.59 9.92
C ALA A 100 -3.18 -7.34 10.55
N TYR A 101 -4.51 -7.21 10.41
CA TYR A 101 -5.26 -6.11 11.01
C TYR A 101 -5.09 -6.04 12.53
N LEU A 102 -5.16 -7.18 13.23
CA LEU A 102 -5.02 -7.23 14.68
C LEU A 102 -3.60 -6.84 15.13
N LEU A 103 -2.56 -7.32 14.45
CA LEU A 103 -1.16 -7.00 14.77
C LEU A 103 -0.87 -5.52 14.51
N LEU A 104 -1.28 -4.98 13.36
CA LEU A 104 -1.15 -3.57 13.03
C LEU A 104 -1.88 -2.68 14.04
N ARG A 105 -3.10 -3.06 14.44
CA ARG A 105 -3.84 -2.34 15.47
C ARG A 105 -3.14 -2.38 16.83
N ARG A 106 -2.55 -3.50 17.22
CA ARG A 106 -1.83 -3.63 18.50
C ARG A 106 -0.63 -2.70 18.62
N VAL A 107 0.05 -2.40 17.51
CA VAL A 107 1.18 -1.47 17.50
C VAL A 107 0.78 0.00 17.27
N GLY A 108 -0.52 0.28 17.15
CA GLY A 108 -1.02 1.64 16.93
C GLY A 108 -0.75 2.17 15.52
N PHE A 109 -0.79 1.29 14.52
CA PHE A 109 -0.50 1.62 13.12
C PHE A 109 -1.37 2.77 12.60
N ARG A 110 -0.74 3.72 11.90
CA ARG A 110 -1.42 4.84 11.22
C ARG A 110 -1.49 4.61 9.72
N THR A 111 -2.69 4.71 9.16
CA THR A 111 -2.94 4.47 7.72
C THR A 111 -2.30 5.49 6.79
N GLN A 112 -1.83 6.61 7.33
CA GLN A 112 -1.08 7.65 6.61
C GLN A 112 0.33 7.18 6.24
N ILE A 113 0.89 6.21 6.99
CA ILE A 113 2.27 5.72 6.83
C ILE A 113 3.26 6.90 6.81
N ASP A 114 3.06 7.83 7.74
CA ASP A 114 3.83 9.07 7.92
C ASP A 114 5.00 8.90 8.90
N ARG A 115 5.23 7.67 9.37
CA ARG A 115 6.29 7.28 10.30
C ARG A 115 7.00 6.04 9.78
N LEU A 116 8.31 5.99 9.95
CA LEU A 116 9.12 4.81 9.62
C LEU A 116 8.58 3.55 10.30
N ARG A 117 8.13 3.68 11.56
CA ARG A 117 7.50 2.58 12.32
C ARG A 117 6.27 2.00 11.60
N ASP A 118 5.46 2.84 10.98
CA ASP A 118 4.25 2.39 10.27
C ASP A 118 4.63 1.66 8.98
N GLY A 119 5.62 2.16 8.24
CA GLY A 119 6.16 1.45 7.07
C GLY A 119 6.70 0.06 7.43
N LEU A 120 7.52 -0.03 8.48
CA LEU A 120 8.04 -1.31 8.98
C LEU A 120 6.94 -2.22 9.52
N ALA A 121 5.94 -1.68 10.23
CA ALA A 121 4.81 -2.45 10.72
C ALA A 121 4.00 -3.04 9.56
N LEU A 122 3.72 -2.28 8.51
CA LEU A 122 3.03 -2.79 7.32
C LEU A 122 3.82 -3.92 6.66
N VAL A 123 5.14 -3.77 6.54
CA VAL A 123 6.01 -4.80 5.97
C VAL A 123 5.95 -6.09 6.78
N PHE A 124 6.35 -6.03 8.05
CA PHE A 124 6.55 -7.23 8.86
C PHE A 124 5.26 -7.77 9.46
N LEU A 125 4.41 -6.89 10.00
CA LEU A 125 3.18 -7.27 10.71
C LEU A 125 1.94 -7.26 9.82
N GLY A 126 2.00 -6.62 8.64
CA GLY A 126 0.95 -6.65 7.65
C GLY A 126 1.18 -7.71 6.56
N GLY A 127 2.35 -7.69 5.92
CA GLY A 127 2.64 -8.48 4.73
C GLY A 127 3.36 -9.80 4.98
N LEU A 128 4.40 -9.84 5.83
CA LEU A 128 5.25 -11.05 5.94
C LEU A 128 4.72 -12.06 6.97
N LEU A 129 4.54 -11.64 8.23
CA LEU A 129 4.20 -12.54 9.33
C LEU A 129 2.79 -13.15 9.22
N PRO A 130 1.71 -12.39 8.95
CA PRO A 130 0.36 -12.96 8.92
C PRO A 130 0.13 -13.90 7.74
N MET A 131 0.82 -13.68 6.62
CA MET A 131 0.66 -14.48 5.41
C MET A 131 1.22 -15.90 5.54
N LEU A 132 2.07 -16.15 6.56
CA LEU A 132 2.45 -17.50 6.94
C LEU A 132 1.23 -18.35 7.30
N LEU A 133 0.17 -17.76 7.87
CA LEU A 133 -1.06 -18.49 8.20
C LEU A 133 -1.77 -18.96 6.94
N SER A 134 -1.95 -18.07 5.95
CA SER A 134 -2.61 -18.38 4.68
C SER A 134 -1.88 -19.51 3.95
N ALA A 135 -0.56 -19.37 3.76
CA ALA A 135 0.26 -20.38 3.09
C ALA A 135 0.29 -21.72 3.84
N SER A 136 0.41 -21.71 5.17
CA SER A 136 0.48 -22.94 5.96
C SER A 136 -0.85 -23.70 5.98
N ILE A 137 -1.96 -22.98 6.11
CA ILE A 137 -3.30 -23.59 6.10
C ILE A 137 -3.65 -24.07 4.69
N GLY A 138 -3.44 -23.23 3.66
CA GLY A 138 -3.73 -23.56 2.27
C GLY A 138 -2.95 -24.79 1.79
N THR A 139 -1.62 -24.75 1.86
CA THR A 139 -0.78 -25.88 1.42
C THR A 139 -0.95 -27.11 2.32
N GLY A 140 -1.11 -26.91 3.64
CA GLY A 140 -1.30 -28.01 4.58
C GLY A 140 -2.59 -28.79 4.32
N VAL A 141 -3.68 -28.10 4.02
CA VAL A 141 -4.95 -28.74 3.67
C VAL A 141 -4.85 -29.46 2.34
N LEU A 142 -4.21 -28.88 1.31
CA LEU A 142 -4.01 -29.55 0.01
C LEU A 142 -3.22 -30.86 0.13
N VAL A 143 -2.20 -30.90 1.00
CA VAL A 143 -1.47 -32.16 1.28
C VAL A 143 -2.35 -33.14 2.04
N ALA A 144 -3.15 -32.66 3.01
CA ALA A 144 -4.02 -33.51 3.82
C ALA A 144 -5.17 -34.13 3.02
N THR A 145 -5.68 -33.45 2.00
CA THR A 145 -6.75 -33.95 1.10
C THR A 145 -6.21 -34.79 -0.05
N GLY A 146 -4.88 -34.82 -0.26
CA GLY A 146 -4.23 -35.55 -1.35
C GLY A 146 -4.22 -34.79 -2.68
N ASP A 147 -4.62 -33.52 -2.69
CA ASP A 147 -4.59 -32.65 -3.88
C ASP A 147 -3.17 -32.15 -4.21
N LEU A 148 -2.24 -32.27 -3.26
CA LEU A 148 -0.82 -31.91 -3.43
C LEU A 148 0.10 -33.01 -2.87
N ALA A 149 1.12 -33.38 -3.64
CA ALA A 149 2.15 -34.31 -3.18
C ALA A 149 2.99 -33.68 -2.05
N PRO A 150 3.36 -34.43 -0.99
CA PRO A 150 4.18 -33.90 0.10
C PRO A 150 5.54 -33.33 -0.35
N SER A 151 6.09 -33.81 -1.46
CA SER A 151 7.33 -33.27 -2.06
C SER A 151 7.19 -31.83 -2.53
N ASP A 152 5.98 -31.43 -2.92
CA ASP A 152 5.69 -30.14 -3.53
C ASP A 152 5.26 -29.09 -2.49
N PHE A 153 5.24 -29.48 -1.20
CA PHE A 153 4.84 -28.61 -0.10
C PHE A 153 5.66 -27.30 -0.07
N TRP A 154 6.99 -27.37 -0.05
CA TRP A 154 7.83 -26.17 0.09
C TRP A 154 7.78 -25.23 -1.12
N PRO A 155 7.86 -25.73 -2.37
CA PRO A 155 7.67 -24.88 -3.54
C PRO A 155 6.31 -24.17 -3.53
N VAL A 156 5.20 -24.88 -3.28
CA VAL A 156 3.86 -24.28 -3.29
C VAL A 156 3.66 -23.34 -2.11
N TRP A 157 4.11 -23.73 -0.90
CA TRP A 157 4.02 -22.88 0.29
C TRP A 157 4.79 -21.56 0.14
N SER A 158 6.02 -21.61 -0.39
CA SER A 158 6.84 -20.41 -0.59
C SER A 158 6.27 -19.49 -1.66
N ALA A 159 5.75 -20.07 -2.75
CA ALA A 159 5.02 -19.37 -3.79
C ALA A 159 3.78 -18.65 -3.27
N TRP A 160 2.96 -19.35 -2.48
CA TRP A 160 1.73 -18.83 -1.90
C TRP A 160 2.01 -17.69 -0.93
N TRP A 161 2.94 -17.91 0.00
CA TRP A 161 3.35 -16.91 0.98
C TRP A 161 3.87 -15.64 0.30
N ALA A 162 4.75 -15.79 -0.69
CA ALA A 162 5.33 -14.65 -1.38
C ALA A 162 4.27 -13.87 -2.19
N GLY A 163 3.35 -14.58 -2.86
CA GLY A 163 2.25 -13.96 -3.60
C GLY A 163 1.32 -13.14 -2.70
N ASP A 164 0.95 -13.70 -1.54
CA ASP A 164 0.13 -13.03 -0.53
C ASP A 164 0.84 -11.82 0.07
N ALA A 165 2.12 -11.98 0.44
CA ALA A 165 2.94 -10.90 0.97
C ALA A 165 3.06 -9.74 -0.03
N MET A 166 3.40 -10.02 -1.29
CA MET A 166 3.48 -8.98 -2.32
C MET A 166 2.12 -8.31 -2.56
N GLY A 167 1.02 -9.07 -2.46
CA GLY A 167 -0.33 -8.53 -2.49
C GLY A 167 -0.49 -7.39 -1.48
N VAL A 168 -0.08 -7.61 -0.23
CA VAL A 168 -0.10 -6.58 0.81
C VAL A 168 0.88 -5.44 0.52
N LEU A 169 2.16 -5.76 0.24
CA LEU A 169 3.21 -4.74 0.14
C LEU A 169 3.06 -3.82 -1.07
N VAL A 170 2.38 -4.27 -2.12
CA VAL A 170 2.16 -3.48 -3.33
C VAL A 170 0.77 -2.83 -3.33
N VAL A 171 -0.28 -3.59 -3.02
CA VAL A 171 -1.66 -3.11 -3.20
C VAL A 171 -2.17 -2.34 -1.98
N THR A 172 -1.86 -2.78 -0.75
CA THR A 172 -2.35 -2.08 0.45
C THR A 172 -1.89 -0.62 0.52
N PRO A 173 -0.59 -0.27 0.38
CA PRO A 173 -0.18 1.13 0.48
C PRO A 173 -0.77 2.01 -0.64
N LEU A 174 -0.88 1.47 -1.86
CA LEU A 174 -1.52 2.17 -2.97
C LEU A 174 -2.97 2.52 -2.64
N LEU A 175 -3.73 1.55 -2.12
CA LEU A 175 -5.11 1.79 -1.72
C LEU A 175 -5.17 2.85 -0.62
N LEU A 176 -4.38 2.71 0.45
CA LEU A 176 -4.33 3.67 1.56
C LEU A 176 -4.08 5.10 1.08
N VAL A 177 -3.15 5.29 0.15
CA VAL A 177 -2.87 6.57 -0.52
C VAL A 177 -4.07 7.10 -1.29
N LEU A 178 -4.73 6.28 -2.11
CA LEU A 178 -5.88 6.72 -2.91
C LEU A 178 -7.02 7.29 -2.06
N ARG A 179 -7.10 6.91 -0.79
CA ARG A 179 -8.09 7.46 0.16
C ARG A 179 -7.67 8.80 0.77
N THR A 180 -6.36 9.04 0.93
CA THR A 180 -5.83 10.22 1.63
C THR A 180 -5.37 11.32 0.68
N VAL A 181 -5.00 10.97 -0.56
CA VAL A 181 -4.58 11.93 -1.59
C VAL A 181 -5.73 12.87 -1.89
N ARG A 182 -5.55 14.13 -1.49
CA ARG A 182 -6.29 15.25 -2.05
C ARG A 182 -5.61 15.57 -3.38
N MET A 183 -6.37 15.57 -4.46
CA MET A 183 -5.83 15.90 -5.78
C MET A 183 -5.08 17.24 -5.69
N PRO A 184 -3.80 17.29 -6.09
CA PRO A 184 -3.07 18.54 -6.13
C PRO A 184 -3.86 19.56 -6.96
N HIS A 185 -4.01 20.79 -6.45
CA HIS A 185 -4.59 21.87 -7.25
C HIS A 185 -3.69 22.25 -8.44
N ASP A 186 -2.41 21.84 -8.39
CA ASP A 186 -1.42 22.11 -9.41
C ASP A 186 -1.33 20.96 -10.42
N ALA A 187 -1.76 21.23 -11.66
CA ALA A 187 -1.69 20.29 -12.77
C ALA A 187 -0.25 19.87 -13.11
N TYR A 188 0.74 20.70 -12.79
CA TYR A 188 2.15 20.39 -13.01
C TYR A 188 2.62 19.24 -12.12
N GLN A 189 2.23 19.22 -10.84
CA GLN A 189 2.60 18.14 -9.91
C GLN A 189 1.98 16.79 -10.32
N VAL A 190 0.74 16.81 -10.82
CA VAL A 190 0.09 15.61 -11.35
C VAL A 190 0.80 15.12 -12.61
N ALA A 191 1.14 16.04 -13.53
CA ALA A 191 1.88 15.69 -14.74
C ALA A 191 3.28 15.12 -14.42
N GLU A 192 3.98 15.69 -13.43
CA GLU A 192 5.29 15.22 -12.97
C GLU A 192 5.20 13.79 -12.38
N ALA A 193 4.19 13.52 -11.54
CA ALA A 193 3.97 12.18 -10.97
C ALA A 193 3.59 11.12 -12.04
N VAL A 194 2.72 11.49 -12.99
CA VAL A 194 2.34 10.63 -14.12
C VAL A 194 3.55 10.36 -15.02
N ALA A 195 4.34 11.40 -15.34
CA ALA A 195 5.54 11.26 -16.14
C ALA A 195 6.56 10.35 -15.45
N LEU A 196 6.78 10.50 -14.15
CA LEU A 196 7.71 9.65 -13.40
C LEU A 196 7.27 8.18 -13.38
N THR A 197 5.97 7.93 -13.18
CA THR A 197 5.40 6.58 -13.24
C THR A 197 5.56 5.98 -14.63
N ALA A 198 5.33 6.77 -15.69
CA ALA A 198 5.53 6.34 -17.07
C ALA A 198 7.00 6.04 -17.38
N VAL A 199 7.93 6.88 -16.92
CA VAL A 199 9.38 6.66 -17.08
C VAL A 199 9.81 5.37 -16.40
N ILE A 200 9.34 5.09 -15.18
CA ILE A 200 9.61 3.83 -14.49
C ILE A 200 9.07 2.63 -15.29
N GLY A 201 7.85 2.73 -15.82
CA GLY A 201 7.28 1.71 -16.68
C GLY A 201 8.12 1.46 -17.94
N VAL A 202 8.55 2.51 -18.62
CA VAL A 202 9.40 2.42 -19.82
C VAL A 202 10.76 1.82 -19.50
N VAL A 203 11.41 2.26 -18.42
CA VAL A 203 12.71 1.74 -17.98
C VAL A 203 12.60 0.28 -17.56
N ALA A 204 11.54 -0.10 -16.83
CA ALA A 204 11.27 -1.50 -16.49
C ALA A 204 11.04 -2.36 -17.75
N LEU A 205 10.26 -1.87 -18.71
CA LEU A 205 10.04 -2.57 -19.99
C LEU A 205 11.33 -2.73 -20.79
N ALA A 206 12.13 -1.67 -20.92
CA ALA A 206 13.42 -1.73 -21.61
C ALA A 206 14.40 -2.68 -20.90
N ALA A 207 14.45 -2.65 -19.57
CA ALA A 207 15.30 -3.52 -18.77
C ALA A 207 14.89 -4.99 -18.86
N THR A 208 13.59 -5.28 -18.90
CA THR A 208 13.06 -6.65 -19.04
C THR A 208 13.17 -7.24 -20.45
N GLN A 209 13.30 -6.41 -21.49
CA GLN A 209 13.53 -6.87 -22.87
C GLN A 209 15.01 -6.97 -23.22
N SER A 210 15.88 -6.38 -22.42
CA SER A 210 17.33 -6.45 -22.60
C SER A 210 17.87 -7.83 -22.15
N PRO A 211 18.86 -8.41 -22.86
CA PRO A 211 19.60 -9.57 -22.34
C PRO A 211 20.49 -9.20 -21.16
N LEU A 212 20.75 -7.91 -20.94
CA LEU A 212 21.47 -7.41 -19.77
C LEU A 212 20.51 -7.27 -18.59
N SER A 213 20.93 -7.72 -17.41
CA SER A 213 20.17 -7.60 -16.16
C SER A 213 20.15 -6.17 -15.63
N LEU A 214 19.44 -5.27 -16.31
CA LEU A 214 19.37 -3.82 -16.02
C LEU A 214 18.24 -3.42 -15.07
N LEU A 215 17.54 -4.39 -14.46
CA LEU A 215 16.41 -4.15 -13.56
C LEU A 215 16.78 -3.28 -12.34
N PHE A 216 18.07 -3.23 -11.97
CA PHE A 216 18.55 -2.36 -10.90
C PHE A 216 18.40 -0.86 -11.21
N LEU A 217 18.27 -0.46 -12.48
CA LEU A 217 18.06 0.94 -12.88
C LEU A 217 16.71 1.50 -12.42
N VAL A 218 15.77 0.64 -12.04
CA VAL A 218 14.49 1.08 -11.49
C VAL A 218 14.64 1.63 -10.06
N PHE A 219 15.63 1.17 -9.30
CA PHE A 219 15.79 1.61 -7.90
C PHE A 219 16.11 3.11 -7.76
N PRO A 220 17.03 3.72 -8.51
CA PRO A 220 17.23 5.18 -8.48
C PRO A 220 15.95 5.97 -8.76
N LEU A 221 15.13 5.52 -9.72
CA LEU A 221 13.86 6.16 -10.05
C LEU A 221 12.82 5.99 -8.93
N LEU A 222 12.76 4.81 -8.31
CA LEU A 222 11.90 4.56 -7.14
C LEU A 222 12.31 5.43 -5.95
N ILE A 223 13.61 5.53 -5.68
CA ILE A 223 14.15 6.42 -4.63
C ILE A 223 13.75 7.86 -4.93
N TRP A 224 13.92 8.32 -6.17
CA TRP A 224 13.51 9.66 -6.58
C TRP A 224 12.00 9.88 -6.37
N SER A 225 11.16 8.90 -6.76
CA SER A 225 9.71 8.97 -6.56
C SER A 225 9.32 9.07 -5.09
N ALA A 226 10.01 8.34 -4.21
CA ALA A 226 9.77 8.36 -2.78
C ALA A 226 10.22 9.67 -2.13
N VAL A 227 11.33 10.26 -2.58
CA VAL A 227 11.82 11.55 -2.08
C VAL A 227 10.93 12.70 -2.56
N ARG A 228 10.52 12.69 -3.83
CA ARG A 228 9.76 13.79 -4.44
C ARG A 228 8.29 13.78 -4.08
N PHE A 229 7.66 12.59 -4.09
CA PHE A 229 6.22 12.41 -3.98
C PHE A 229 5.80 11.50 -2.82
N GLN A 230 6.73 11.15 -1.93
CA GLN A 230 6.47 10.28 -0.78
C GLN A 230 5.78 8.98 -1.21
N LEU A 231 4.83 8.48 -0.42
CA LEU A 231 4.09 7.26 -0.72
C LEU A 231 3.15 7.43 -1.92
N ALA A 232 2.67 8.66 -2.17
CA ALA A 232 1.71 8.94 -3.23
C ALA A 232 2.28 8.73 -4.64
N GLY A 233 3.57 9.02 -4.84
CA GLY A 233 4.27 8.71 -6.09
C GLY A 233 4.92 7.34 -6.10
N SER A 234 5.47 6.86 -4.98
CA SER A 234 6.21 5.58 -4.98
C SER A 234 5.29 4.35 -5.09
N ALA A 235 4.11 4.35 -4.46
CA ALA A 235 3.17 3.24 -4.52
C ALA A 235 2.70 2.87 -5.95
N PRO A 236 2.25 3.82 -6.81
CA PRO A 236 1.90 3.49 -8.19
C PRO A 236 3.11 3.03 -9.01
N CYS A 237 4.30 3.58 -8.74
CA CYS A 237 5.53 3.16 -9.41
C CYS A 237 5.90 1.70 -9.10
N VAL A 238 5.77 1.27 -7.84
CA VAL A 238 5.98 -0.13 -7.42
C VAL A 238 4.95 -1.06 -8.05
N LEU A 239 3.68 -0.64 -8.15
CA LEU A 239 2.65 -1.42 -8.84
C LEU A 239 3.01 -1.62 -10.32
N VAL A 240 3.34 -0.54 -11.04
CA VAL A 240 3.71 -0.62 -12.46
C VAL A 240 4.94 -1.50 -12.66
N LEU A 241 5.97 -1.33 -11.83
CA LEU A 241 7.14 -2.20 -11.85
C LEU A 241 6.72 -3.67 -11.66
N SER A 242 5.91 -3.97 -10.64
CA SER A 242 5.47 -5.33 -10.34
C SER A 242 4.73 -5.95 -11.53
N VAL A 243 3.82 -5.21 -12.16
CA VAL A 243 3.08 -5.67 -13.34
C VAL A 243 4.01 -5.95 -14.52
N VAL A 244 4.96 -5.05 -14.81
CA VAL A 244 5.91 -5.21 -15.92
C VAL A 244 6.83 -6.41 -15.69
N VAL A 245 7.35 -6.57 -14.48
CA VAL A 245 8.24 -7.67 -14.09
C VAL A 245 7.52 -9.01 -14.17
N ILE A 246 6.30 -9.10 -13.65
CA ILE A 246 5.48 -10.32 -13.72
C ILE A 246 5.16 -10.65 -15.19
N TRP A 247 4.81 -9.66 -15.99
CA TRP A 247 4.55 -9.84 -17.42
C TRP A 247 5.79 -10.30 -18.22
N ALA A 248 6.97 -9.80 -17.88
CA ALA A 248 8.21 -10.27 -18.51
C ALA A 248 8.56 -11.71 -18.09
N ALA A 249 8.35 -12.03 -16.81
CA ALA A 249 8.53 -13.36 -16.26
C ALA A 249 7.58 -14.39 -16.90
N THR A 250 6.31 -14.03 -17.17
CA THR A 250 5.37 -14.93 -17.88
C THR A 250 5.82 -15.27 -19.29
N LYS A 251 6.53 -14.35 -19.95
CA LYS A 251 7.04 -14.52 -21.31
C LYS A 251 8.43 -15.16 -21.36
N GLY A 252 9.07 -15.40 -20.21
CA GLY A 252 10.47 -15.82 -20.15
C GLY A 252 11.41 -14.84 -20.87
N ALA A 253 11.12 -13.53 -20.80
CA ALA A 253 11.86 -12.51 -21.53
C ALA A 253 13.06 -11.98 -20.74
N GLY A 254 14.11 -11.57 -21.47
CA GLY A 254 15.30 -10.88 -20.94
C GLY A 254 15.92 -11.61 -19.74
N PRO A 255 15.99 -10.99 -18.53
CA PRO A 255 16.62 -11.58 -17.35
C PRO A 255 15.97 -12.88 -16.83
N PHE A 256 14.78 -13.24 -17.34
CA PHE A 256 14.05 -14.45 -16.94
C PHE A 256 14.18 -15.60 -17.96
N ALA A 257 14.88 -15.38 -19.08
CA ALA A 257 15.05 -16.39 -20.12
C ALA A 257 15.97 -17.53 -19.66
N GLY A 258 15.57 -18.77 -19.91
CA GLY A 258 16.39 -19.97 -19.61
C GLY A 258 16.45 -20.36 -18.13
N HIS A 259 15.66 -19.72 -17.27
CA HIS A 259 15.55 -20.01 -15.84
C HIS A 259 14.42 -20.98 -15.52
N THR A 260 14.56 -21.73 -14.43
CA THR A 260 13.47 -22.57 -13.91
C THR A 260 12.33 -21.72 -13.35
N LEU A 261 11.10 -22.27 -13.27
CA LEU A 261 9.96 -21.55 -12.67
C LEU A 261 10.26 -21.05 -11.24
N PHE A 262 10.96 -21.89 -10.46
CA PHE A 262 11.36 -21.54 -9.10
C PHE A 262 12.34 -20.36 -9.09
N GLU A 263 13.35 -20.36 -9.95
CA GLU A 263 14.29 -19.23 -10.09
C GLU A 263 13.61 -17.94 -10.53
N ILE A 264 12.71 -18.02 -11.52
CA ILE A 264 11.91 -16.89 -11.97
C ILE A 264 11.09 -16.32 -10.80
N MET A 265 10.41 -17.19 -10.06
CA MET A 265 9.62 -16.78 -8.89
C MET A 265 10.50 -16.09 -7.83
N VAL A 266 11.63 -16.69 -7.46
CA VAL A 266 12.55 -16.10 -6.47
C VAL A 266 13.02 -14.73 -6.94
N ASN A 267 13.42 -14.58 -8.21
CA ASN A 267 13.89 -13.31 -8.75
C ASN A 267 12.79 -12.25 -8.78
N VAL A 268 11.58 -12.59 -9.24
CA VAL A 268 10.42 -11.68 -9.27
C VAL A 268 10.07 -11.22 -7.85
N GLN A 269 10.01 -12.14 -6.89
CA GLN A 269 9.64 -11.81 -5.51
C GLN A 269 10.73 -11.04 -4.78
N ALA A 270 12.00 -11.37 -5.00
CA ALA A 270 13.12 -10.62 -4.44
C ALA A 270 13.15 -9.17 -4.97
N LEU A 271 12.93 -8.97 -6.27
CA LEU A 271 12.88 -7.65 -6.88
C LEU A 271 11.68 -6.84 -6.37
N ASN A 272 10.47 -7.39 -6.44
CA ASN A 272 9.25 -6.70 -5.99
C ASN A 272 9.28 -6.41 -4.49
N GLY A 273 9.73 -7.38 -3.68
CA GLY A 273 9.89 -7.22 -2.25
C GLY A 273 10.89 -6.14 -1.89
N SER A 274 12.06 -6.11 -2.55
CA SER A 274 13.07 -5.07 -2.36
C SER A 274 12.55 -3.70 -2.79
N ALA A 275 11.88 -3.61 -3.93
CA ALA A 275 11.30 -2.36 -4.45
C ALA A 275 10.22 -1.82 -3.50
N ALA A 276 9.29 -2.67 -3.04
CA ALA A 276 8.25 -2.29 -2.11
C ALA A 276 8.83 -1.88 -0.76
N LEU A 277 9.84 -2.61 -0.24
CA LEU A 277 10.51 -2.28 1.01
C LEU A 277 11.21 -0.92 0.93
N ILE A 278 11.99 -0.67 -0.12
CA ILE A 278 12.70 0.58 -0.34
C ILE A 278 11.69 1.72 -0.47
N ALA A 279 10.65 1.56 -1.30
CA ALA A 279 9.61 2.56 -1.47
C ALA A 279 8.91 2.88 -0.15
N LEU A 280 8.43 1.87 0.59
CA LEU A 280 7.72 2.07 1.85
C LEU A 280 8.59 2.74 2.91
N ILE A 281 9.82 2.25 3.11
CA ILE A 281 10.74 2.78 4.12
C ILE A 281 11.17 4.20 3.78
N LEU A 282 11.60 4.45 2.54
CA LEU A 282 12.04 5.78 2.14
C LEU A 282 10.90 6.78 2.12
N SER A 283 9.73 6.41 1.62
CA SER A 283 8.56 7.27 1.66
C SER A 283 8.16 7.60 3.10
N ALA A 284 8.14 6.61 3.99
CA ALA A 284 7.82 6.84 5.40
C ALA A 284 8.87 7.74 6.09
N LEU A 285 10.16 7.50 5.84
CA LEU A 285 11.26 8.30 6.39
C LEU A 285 11.23 9.76 5.91
N VAL A 286 11.04 9.97 4.60
CA VAL A 286 10.96 11.31 4.02
C VAL A 286 9.74 12.06 4.54
N THR A 287 8.59 11.38 4.65
CA THR A 287 7.36 11.97 5.21
C THR A 287 7.55 12.35 6.68
N GLU A 288 8.17 11.46 7.46
CA GLU A 288 8.48 11.72 8.87
C GLU A 288 9.43 12.91 9.04
N GLN A 289 10.48 13.02 8.21
CA GLN A 289 11.39 14.15 8.23
C GLN A 289 10.72 15.49 7.89
N ILE A 290 9.83 15.49 6.89
CA ILE A 290 9.08 16.70 6.51
C ILE A 290 8.16 17.13 7.66
N ASN A 291 7.43 16.19 8.26
CA ASN A 291 6.54 16.49 9.39
C ASN A 291 7.31 17.03 10.61
N ILE A 292 8.45 16.44 10.95
CA ILE A 292 9.31 16.92 12.05
C ILE A 292 9.81 18.33 11.76
N ARG A 293 10.22 18.60 10.50
CA ARG A 293 10.69 19.93 10.11
C ARG A 293 9.59 20.98 10.24
N GLU A 294 8.38 20.69 9.75
CA GLU A 294 7.24 21.59 9.90
C GLU A 294 6.87 21.83 11.37
N GLU A 295 6.98 20.80 12.21
CA GLU A 295 6.74 20.94 13.65
C GLU A 295 7.77 21.84 14.33
N ILE A 296 9.06 21.71 13.98
CA ILE A 296 10.12 22.60 14.48
C ILE A 296 9.90 24.04 14.01
N GLU A 297 9.55 24.26 12.74
CA GLU A 297 9.29 25.59 12.19
C GLU A 297 8.12 26.27 12.93
N ARG A 298 7.01 25.54 13.16
CA ARG A 298 5.86 26.05 13.93
C ARG A 298 6.22 26.39 15.38
N VAL A 299 6.96 25.53 16.07
CA VAL A 299 7.40 25.80 17.45
C VAL A 299 8.30 27.02 17.52
N CYS A 300 9.19 27.21 16.53
CA CYS A 300 10.02 28.40 16.43
C CYS A 300 9.20 29.68 16.17
N GLU A 301 8.18 29.62 15.31
CA GLU A 301 7.25 30.74 15.07
C GLU A 301 6.44 31.09 16.33
N ASP A 302 5.89 30.08 17.02
CA ASP A 302 5.14 30.28 18.26
C ASP A 302 6.04 30.89 19.36
N LEU A 303 7.29 30.45 19.47
CA LEU A 303 8.27 31.02 20.41
C LEU A 303 8.62 32.46 20.05
N ALA A 304 8.80 32.76 18.76
CA ALA A 304 9.07 34.12 18.29
C ALA A 304 7.90 35.05 18.62
N GLU A 305 6.66 34.62 18.45
CA GLU A 305 5.47 35.38 18.82
C GLU A 305 5.38 35.62 20.33
N VAL A 306 5.66 34.61 21.15
CA VAL A 306 5.65 34.75 22.61
C VAL A 306 6.76 35.70 23.08
N VAL A 307 7.96 35.64 22.48
CA VAL A 307 9.05 36.57 22.77
C VAL A 307 8.69 37.99 22.38
N ASP A 308 8.07 38.21 21.23
CA ASP A 308 7.64 39.54 20.78
C ASP A 308 6.57 40.15 21.70
N ARG A 309 5.63 39.31 22.19
CA ARG A 309 4.63 39.72 23.18
C ARG A 309 5.22 40.07 24.55
N LEU A 310 6.32 39.43 24.95
CA LEU A 310 7.00 39.65 26.23
C LEU A 310 8.14 40.67 26.17
N ALA A 311 8.55 41.08 24.96
CA ALA A 311 9.54 42.11 24.78
C ALA A 311 8.99 43.43 25.38
N PRO A 312 9.73 44.09 26.29
CA PRO A 312 9.28 45.37 26.84
C PRO A 312 9.07 46.35 25.67
N ARG A 313 7.87 46.92 25.54
CA ARG A 313 7.61 48.04 24.63
C ARG A 313 8.70 49.08 24.86
N ARG A 314 9.52 49.34 23.85
CA ARG A 314 10.58 50.34 23.96
C ARG A 314 9.95 51.68 24.34
N PRO A 315 10.48 52.41 25.33
CA PRO A 315 9.96 53.72 25.75
C PRO A 315 10.28 54.80 24.70
N GLY A 316 9.61 54.71 23.55
CA GLY A 316 9.75 55.61 22.40
C GLY A 316 8.59 55.58 21.39
N ASP A 317 7.63 54.65 21.55
CA ASP A 317 6.40 54.58 20.73
C ASP A 317 5.21 55.35 21.34
N GLU A 318 5.44 56.15 22.38
CA GLU A 318 4.47 57.18 22.78
C GLU A 318 4.48 58.28 21.72
N ALA A 319 3.58 58.14 20.76
CA ALA A 319 3.21 59.19 19.83
C ALA A 319 3.05 60.51 20.60
N LEU A 320 3.93 61.48 20.30
CA LEU A 320 3.78 62.84 20.77
C LEU A 320 2.33 63.29 20.52
N PRO A 321 1.61 63.79 21.54
CA PRO A 321 0.28 64.32 21.33
C PRO A 321 0.39 65.47 20.31
N PRO A 322 -0.54 65.56 19.33
CA PRO A 322 -0.54 66.66 18.39
C PRO A 322 -0.67 67.97 19.18
N ASP A 323 0.34 68.82 19.01
CA ASP A 323 0.47 70.10 19.67
C ASP A 323 -0.80 70.93 19.40
N ARG A 324 -1.59 71.13 20.45
CA ARG A 324 -2.73 72.05 20.42
C ARG A 324 -2.17 73.45 20.59
N ALA A 325 -1.82 74.10 19.49
CA ALA A 325 -1.60 75.54 19.44
C ALA A 325 -2.84 76.24 18.87
N ASP A 326 -3.56 76.85 19.81
CA ASP A 326 -4.65 77.84 19.84
C ASP A 326 -5.42 78.35 18.60
N PRO A 327 -6.71 78.72 18.80
CA PRO A 327 -7.56 79.44 17.85
C PRO A 327 -7.40 80.97 17.95
N GLU A 328 -7.87 81.66 16.91
CA GLU A 328 -8.11 83.12 16.78
C GLU A 328 -6.88 84.03 16.61
N VAL A 329 -6.79 84.72 15.47
CA VAL A 329 -6.99 86.19 15.38
C VAL A 329 -7.41 86.57 13.94
N THR A 330 -8.60 87.15 13.89
CA THR A 330 -9.25 88.07 12.96
C THR A 330 -8.41 88.99 12.05
N ASP A 331 -9.01 89.28 10.88
CA ASP A 331 -9.07 90.57 10.16
C ASP A 331 -7.93 90.99 9.20
N ARG A 332 -8.14 90.78 7.89
CA ARG A 332 -8.27 91.82 6.83
C ARG A 332 -8.16 91.24 5.42
#